data_AF-A0A847BQL2-F1
#
_entry.id   AF-A0A847BQL2-F1
#
_cell.length_a   1.000
_cell.length_b   1.000
_cell.length_c   1.000
_cell.angle_alpha   90.00
_cell.angle_beta   90.00
_cell.angle_gamma   90.00
#
_symmetry.space_group_name_H-M   'P 1'
#
loop_
_entity.id
_entity.type
_entity.pdbx_description
1 polymer ?
#
loop_
_entity_poly.entity_id
_entity_poly.type
_entity_poly.pdbx_seq_one_letter_code
_entity_poly.pdbx_strand_id
1 'polypeptide(L)' 'MPSPNIFQHIKQSLQRGSPGVIGAIVGFVLALIWVRFGFFRLLFILVLTALGYYLGIRYFSDRETVRRWLDKIFPPGKFR' A
#
# COMPACT_ATOMS: atom_id res chain seq x y z
N MET A 1 -18.21 -28.83 -18.58
CA MET A 1 -18.89 -27.87 -17.69
C MET A 1 -18.35 -28.10 -16.28
N PRO A 2 -17.61 -27.15 -15.66
CA PRO A 2 -16.97 -27.36 -14.37
C PRO A 2 -18.00 -27.29 -13.23
N SER A 3 -17.87 -28.22 -12.27
CA SER A 3 -18.78 -28.44 -11.16
C SER A 3 -18.56 -27.42 -10.01
N PRO A 4 -19.63 -26.88 -9.40
CA PRO A 4 -19.56 -25.79 -8.42
C PRO A 4 -19.07 -26.18 -6.99
N ASN A 5 -18.54 -27.38 -6.77
CA ASN A 5 -18.41 -27.94 -5.41
C ASN A 5 -16.99 -27.82 -4.78
N ILE A 6 -15.97 -27.41 -5.54
CA ILE A 6 -14.57 -27.41 -5.07
C ILE A 6 -14.32 -26.31 -4.03
N PHE A 7 -14.91 -25.12 -4.24
CA PHE A 7 -14.77 -23.99 -3.32
C PHE A 7 -15.39 -24.24 -1.94
N GLN A 8 -16.42 -25.08 -1.85
CA GLN A 8 -17.07 -25.39 -0.58
C GLN A 8 -16.22 -26.31 0.30
N HIS A 9 -15.57 -27.33 -0.27
CA HIS A 9 -14.68 -28.21 0.49
C HIS A 9 -13.47 -27.47 1.07
N ILE A 10 -12.92 -26.51 0.32
CA ILE A 10 -11.77 -25.70 0.78
C ILE A 10 -12.18 -24.81 1.97
N LYS A 11 -13.38 -24.22 1.92
CA LYS A 11 -13.90 -23.38 3.00
C LYS A 11 -14.18 -24.18 4.28
N GLN A 12 -14.57 -25.45 4.15
CA GLN A 12 -14.94 -26.32 5.28
C GLN A 12 -13.71 -26.86 6.04
N SER A 13 -12.60 -27.11 5.34
CA SER A 13 -11.32 -27.48 5.99
C SER A 13 -10.70 -26.31 6.75
N LEU A 14 -10.91 -25.07 6.30
CA LEU A 14 -10.43 -23.87 6.99
C LEU A 14 -11.27 -23.57 8.25
N GLN A 15 -12.56 -23.91 8.26
CA GLN A 15 -13.47 -23.69 9.39
C GLN A 15 -13.25 -24.62 10.59
N ARG A 16 -12.57 -25.78 10.41
CA ARG A 16 -12.10 -26.63 11.51
C ARG A 16 -10.76 -26.17 12.10
N GLY A 17 -10.11 -25.18 11.49
CA GLY A 17 -8.96 -24.51 12.09
C GLY A 17 -9.43 -23.77 13.34
N SER A 18 -9.03 -24.27 14.51
CA SER A 18 -9.24 -23.57 15.79
C SER A 18 -8.88 -22.09 15.59
N PRO A 19 -9.67 -21.13 16.08
CA PRO A 19 -9.39 -19.70 15.96
C PRO A 19 -7.95 -19.34 16.40
N GLY A 20 -7.34 -20.16 17.27
CA GLY A 20 -5.93 -20.06 17.64
C GLY A 20 -4.94 -20.27 16.49
N VAL A 21 -5.22 -21.15 15.53
CA VAL A 21 -4.37 -21.37 14.34
C VAL A 21 -4.44 -20.18 13.39
N ILE A 22 -5.63 -19.61 13.20
CA ILE A 22 -5.81 -18.39 12.41
C ILE A 22 -5.08 -17.22 13.09
N GLY A 23 -5.24 -17.08 14.40
CA GLY A 23 -4.52 -16.09 15.19
C GLY A 23 -3.00 -16.25 15.13
N ALA A 24 -2.50 -17.49 15.19
CA ALA A 24 -1.07 -17.79 15.08
C ALA A 24 -0.52 -17.43 13.70
N ILE A 25 -1.24 -17.75 12.62
CA ILE A 25 -0.84 -17.39 11.25
C ILE A 25 -0.83 -15.86 11.07
N VAL A 26 -1.88 -15.18 11.53
CA VAL A 26 -1.98 -13.71 11.43
C VAL A 26 -0.87 -13.04 12.25
N GLY A 27 -0.65 -13.48 13.49
CA GLY A 27 0.41 -12.97 14.35
C GLY A 27 1.80 -13.23 13.77
N PHE A 28 2.03 -14.40 13.17
CA PHE A 28 3.29 -14.75 12.53
C PHE A 28 3.58 -13.88 11.30
N VAL A 29 2.57 -13.61 10.47
CA VAL A 29 2.69 -12.70 9.32
C VAL A 29 2.97 -11.27 9.78
N LEU A 30 2.25 -10.78 10.80
CA LEU A 30 2.50 -9.47 11.39
C LEU A 30 3.91 -9.36 11.99
N ALA A 31 4.38 -10.39 12.69
CA ALA A 31 5.72 -10.46 13.25
C ALA A 31 6.81 -10.50 12.16
N LEU A 32 6.61 -11.24 11.07
CA LEU A 32 7.53 -11.26 9.93
C LEU A 32 7.63 -9.90 9.24
N ILE A 33 6.50 -9.21 9.04
CA ILE A 33 6.46 -7.85 8.52
C ILE A 33 7.19 -6.90 9.49
N TRP A 34 6.93 -7.05 10.78
CA TRP A 34 7.57 -6.24 11.83
C TRP A 34 9.07 -6.46 11.94
N VAL A 35 9.58 -7.68 11.75
CA VAL A 35 11.02 -7.98 11.77
C VAL A 35 11.69 -7.53 10.48
N ARG A 36 11.02 -7.70 9.32
CA ARG A 36 11.59 -7.33 8.02
C ARG A 36 11.60 -5.82 7.80
N PHE A 37 10.58 -5.09 8.26
CA PHE A 37 10.57 -3.63 8.19
C PHE A 37 11.17 -3.01 9.47
N GLY A 38 10.94 -3.57 10.66
CA GLY A 38 11.25 -2.88 11.92
C GLY A 38 10.23 -1.78 12.19
N PHE A 39 9.91 -1.55 13.46
CA PHE A 39 8.97 -0.50 13.92
C PHE A 39 9.24 0.85 13.25
N PHE A 40 10.53 1.19 13.10
CA PHE A 40 10.97 2.42 12.48
C PHE A 40 10.72 2.50 10.96
N ARG A 41 10.75 1.39 10.20
CA ARG A 41 10.44 1.48 8.75
C ARG A 41 8.95 1.61 8.48
N LEU A 42 8.08 1.04 9.33
CA LEU A 42 6.64 1.31 9.24
C LEU A 42 6.36 2.79 9.51
N LEU A 43 6.95 3.35 10.58
CA LEU A 43 6.85 4.76 10.90
C LEU A 43 7.42 5.63 9.76
N PHE A 44 8.55 5.24 9.17
CA PHE A 44 9.17 5.93 8.05
C PHE A 44 8.29 5.94 6.79
N ILE A 45 7.68 4.80 6.44
CA ILE A 45 6.74 4.71 5.32
C ILE A 45 5.49 5.55 5.60
N LEU A 46 4.98 5.53 6.83
CA LEU A 46 3.80 6.31 7.23
C LEU A 46 4.10 7.81 7.16
N VAL A 47 5.27 8.24 7.63
CA VAL A 47 5.75 9.64 7.53
C VAL A 47 5.95 10.03 6.07
N LEU A 48 6.60 9.21 5.24
CA LEU A 48 6.76 9.46 3.80
C LEU A 48 5.42 9.54 3.06
N THR A 49 4.46 8.69 3.43
CA THR A 49 3.12 8.67 2.84
C THR A 49 2.34 9.92 3.25
N ALA A 50 2.41 10.32 4.53
CA ALA A 50 1.81 11.55 5.02
C ALA A 50 2.45 12.79 4.37
N LEU A 51 3.78 12.82 4.23
CA LEU A 51 4.49 13.87 3.51
C LEU A 51 4.06 13.90 2.03
N GLY A 52 4.04 12.74 1.37
CA GLY A 52 3.65 12.61 -0.03
C GLY A 52 2.20 13.03 -0.27
N TYR A 53 1.29 12.73 0.66
CA TYR A 53 -0.11 13.18 0.60
C TYR A 53 -0.25 14.68 0.86
N TYR A 54 0.48 15.23 1.84
CA TYR A 54 0.46 16.66 2.15
C TYR A 54 1.06 17.49 1.02
N LEU A 55 2.22 17.07 0.50
CA LEU A 55 2.82 17.63 -0.71
C LEU A 55 1.88 17.42 -1.90
N GLY A 56 1.31 16.23 -2.06
CA GLY A 56 0.33 15.94 -3.09
C GLY A 56 -0.82 16.94 -3.10
N ILE A 57 -1.49 17.16 -1.98
CA ILE A 57 -2.57 18.15 -1.86
C ILE A 57 -2.08 19.58 -2.11
N ARG A 58 -0.98 19.98 -1.46
CA ARG A 58 -0.42 21.34 -1.58
C ARG A 58 -0.01 21.67 -3.01
N TYR A 59 0.56 20.71 -3.73
CA TYR A 59 1.06 20.88 -5.09
C TYR A 59 -0.02 20.61 -6.14
N PHE A 60 -0.82 19.54 -6.05
CA PHE A 60 -1.86 19.25 -7.04
C PHE A 60 -3.07 20.18 -6.97
N SER A 61 -3.36 20.80 -5.82
CA SER A 61 -4.43 21.79 -5.73
C SER A 61 -4.12 23.07 -6.52
N ASP A 62 -2.84 23.31 -6.81
CA ASP A 62 -2.35 24.50 -7.49
C ASP A 62 -1.62 24.05 -8.78
N ARG A 63 -2.39 23.46 -9.70
CA ARG A 63 -1.87 22.92 -10.98
C ARG A 63 -1.03 23.95 -11.73
N GLU A 64 -1.34 25.23 -11.57
CA GLU A 64 -0.61 26.35 -12.18
C GLU A 64 0.77 26.56 -11.57
N THR A 65 0.89 26.37 -10.26
CA THR A 65 2.16 26.43 -9.55
C THR A 65 3.02 25.23 -9.93
N VAL A 66 2.50 24.01 -9.89
CA VAL A 66 3.24 22.81 -10.34
C VAL A 66 3.71 22.96 -11.78
N ARG A 67 2.85 23.48 -12.67
CA ARG A 67 3.22 23.72 -14.07
C ARG A 67 4.33 24.76 -14.20
N ARG A 68 4.29 25.88 -13.46
CA ARG A 68 5.36 26.88 -13.44
C ARG A 68 6.69 26.35 -12.89
N TRP A 69 6.65 25.52 -11.84
CA TRP A 69 7.86 24.87 -11.29
C TRP A 69 8.41 23.82 -12.25
N LEU A 70 7.52 23.05 -12.91
CA LEU A 70 7.90 22.06 -13.90
C LEU A 70 8.45 22.72 -15.16
N ASP A 71 7.87 23.82 -15.64
CA ASP A 71 8.38 24.63 -16.76
C ASP A 71 9.72 25.30 -16.43
N LYS A 72 10.05 25.47 -15.15
CA LYS A 72 11.35 25.99 -14.69
C LYS A 72 12.43 24.91 -14.61
N ILE A 73 12.06 23.70 -14.22
CA ILE A 73 12.95 22.52 -14.19
C ILE A 73 13.15 21.93 -15.60
N PHE A 74 12.07 21.88 -16.38
CA PHE A 74 12.03 21.54 -17.80
C PHE A 74 11.74 22.82 -18.57
N PRO A 75 12.76 23.65 -18.87
CA PRO A 75 12.58 24.83 -19.71
C PRO A 75 11.82 24.41 -20.98
N PRO A 76 10.73 25.10 -21.33
CA PRO A 76 9.89 24.71 -22.44
C PRO A 76 10.73 24.64 -23.71
N GLY A 77 10.88 23.44 -24.26
CA GLY A 77 11.31 23.27 -25.63
C GLY A 77 10.30 24.01 -26.48
N LYS A 78 10.74 25.11 -27.10
CA LYS A 78 10.00 25.82 -28.16
C LYS A 78 9.81 24.86 -29.33
N PHE A 79 8.90 23.91 -29.21
CA PHE A 79 8.39 23.14 -30.33
C PHE A 79 7.27 23.99 -30.92
N ARG A 80 7.70 24.78 -31.90
CA ARG A 80 6.90 25.53 -32.85
C ARG A 80 5.94 24.60 -33.56
#